data_AF-A0A067WGR3-F1
#
_entry.id   AF-A0A067WGR3-F1
#
_cell.length_a   1.000
_cell.length_b   1.000
_cell.length_c   1.000
_cell.angle_alpha   90.00
_cell.angle_beta   90.00
_cell.angle_gamma   90.00
#
_symmetry.space_group_name_H-M   'P 1'
#
loop_
_entity.id
_entity.type
_entity.pdbx_description
1 polymer ?
#
loop_
_entity_poly.entity_id
_entity_poly.type
_entity_poly.pdbx_seq_one_letter_code
_entity_poly.pdbx_strand_id
1 'polypeptide(L)'
;MGLNENLKLSIFFMLIICISPIIAFSISKVFHAPYCQTFAYAQKDITKPGQNSFTNTQIKNCLMQNGFGVIKRLRLDDKGIWRALVEFKKCHFFVSVDYSGIVSVRNERKKCD
;
A
#
# COMPACT_ATOMS: atom_id res chain seq x y z
N MET A 1 42.85 -45.12 -14.11
CA MET A 1 42.17 -45.24 -12.79
C MET A 1 40.80 -44.61 -12.94
N GLY A 2 39.77 -45.43 -13.24
CA GLY A 2 38.43 -44.94 -13.58
C GLY A 2 37.67 -44.51 -12.32
N LEU A 3 37.17 -43.28 -12.32
CA LEU A 3 36.36 -42.74 -11.23
C LEU A 3 35.04 -43.53 -11.15
N ASN A 4 34.81 -44.21 -10.03
CA ASN A 4 33.63 -45.05 -9.78
C ASN A 4 32.35 -44.25 -10.04
N GLU A 5 31.40 -44.83 -10.77
CA GLU A 5 30.16 -44.16 -11.19
C GLU A 5 29.35 -43.64 -9.99
N ASN A 6 29.43 -44.35 -8.86
CA ASN A 6 28.84 -43.94 -7.58
C ASN A 6 29.49 -42.67 -7.00
N LEU A 7 30.80 -42.48 -7.23
CA LEU A 7 31.52 -41.29 -6.79
C LEU A 7 31.19 -40.08 -7.69
N LYS A 8 31.02 -40.30 -9.00
CA LYS A 8 30.54 -39.28 -9.93
C LYS A 8 29.14 -38.81 -9.55
N LEU A 9 28.23 -39.75 -9.27
CA LEU A 9 26.85 -39.45 -8.90
C LEU A 9 26.79 -38.61 -7.60
N SER A 10 27.59 -38.97 -6.60
CA SER A 10 27.70 -38.23 -5.33
C SER A 10 28.22 -36.79 -5.52
N ILE A 11 29.21 -36.59 -6.40
CA ILE A 11 29.71 -35.25 -6.73
C ILE A 11 28.64 -34.40 -7.44
N PHE A 12 27.85 -35.01 -8.35
CA PHE A 12 26.74 -34.31 -9.00
C PHE A 12 25.66 -33.86 -8.02
N PHE A 13 25.31 -34.69 -7.02
CA PHE A 13 24.34 -34.31 -5.98
C PHE A 13 24.82 -33.14 -5.12
N MET A 14 26.10 -33.10 -4.75
CA MET A 14 26.67 -32.01 -3.95
C MET A 14 26.77 -30.68 -4.72
N LEU A 15 26.94 -30.71 -6.04
CA LEU A 15 26.92 -29.51 -6.89
C LEU A 15 25.51 -28.93 -7.07
N ILE A 16 24.46 -29.75 -7.07
CA ILE A 16 23.06 -29.30 -7.22
C ILE A 16 22.54 -28.63 -5.94
N ILE A 17 22.96 -29.09 -4.76
CA ILE A 17 22.54 -28.53 -3.46
C ILE A 17 23.13 -27.13 -3.22
N CYS A 18 24.26 -26.80 -3.84
CA CYS A 18 24.93 -25.49 -3.71
C CYS A 18 24.33 -24.37 -4.59
N ILE A 19 23.39 -24.68 -5.50
CA ILE A 19 22.78 -23.69 -6.42
C ILE A 19 21.31 -23.45 -6.05
N SER A 20 21.00 -23.44 -4.75
CA SER A 20 19.73 -22.88 -4.32
C SER A 20 19.80 -21.36 -4.53
N PRO A 21 18.94 -20.76 -5.39
CA PRO A 21 18.91 -19.32 -5.51
C PRO A 21 18.52 -18.76 -4.14
N ILE A 22 19.35 -17.88 -3.61
CA ILE A 22 18.92 -16.90 -2.61
C ILE A 22 17.77 -16.17 -3.30
N ILE A 23 16.54 -16.58 -3.02
CA ILE A 23 15.36 -15.81 -3.38
C ILE A 23 15.56 -14.53 -2.59
N ALA A 24 16.11 -13.52 -3.27
CA ALA A 24 16.11 -12.16 -2.81
C ALA A 24 14.62 -11.84 -2.64
N PHE A 25 14.15 -12.02 -1.42
CA PHE A 25 12.88 -11.53 -0.95
C PHE A 25 12.98 -10.02 -1.17
N SER A 26 12.56 -9.57 -2.34
CA SER A 26 12.29 -8.18 -2.60
C SER A 26 11.11 -7.87 -1.70
N ILE A 27 11.40 -7.62 -0.43
CA ILE A 27 10.54 -6.85 0.44
C ILE A 27 10.53 -5.51 -0.26
N SER A 28 9.57 -5.35 -1.18
CA SER A 28 8.99 -4.06 -1.48
C SER A 28 8.89 -3.39 -0.13
N LYS A 29 9.75 -2.40 0.13
CA LYS A 29 9.56 -1.52 1.27
C LYS A 29 8.24 -0.82 0.99
N VAL A 30 7.13 -1.49 1.33
CA VAL A 30 5.87 -0.86 1.59
C VAL A 30 6.24 0.06 2.73
N PHE A 31 6.49 1.32 2.39
CA PHE A 31 6.77 2.36 3.37
C PHE A 31 5.57 2.37 4.28
N HIS A 32 5.60 1.64 5.39
CA HIS A 32 4.54 1.73 6.38
C HIS A 32 4.69 3.10 7.02
N ALA A 33 3.92 4.06 6.49
CA ALA A 33 3.76 5.34 7.15
C ALA A 33 3.02 5.05 8.47
N PRO A 34 3.64 5.27 9.65
CA PRO A 34 2.99 4.98 10.93
C PRO A 34 1.73 5.84 11.13
N TYR A 35 1.63 6.94 10.38
CA TYR A 35 0.48 7.85 10.34
C TYR A 35 -0.65 7.38 9.41
N CYS A 36 -0.42 6.36 8.59
CA CYS A 36 -1.38 5.90 7.60
C CYS A 36 -2.02 4.60 8.06
N GLN A 37 -3.32 4.64 8.34
CA GLN A 37 -4.08 3.45 8.63
C GLN A 37 -4.70 2.89 7.35
N THR A 38 -4.84 1.56 7.32
CA THR A 38 -5.44 0.84 6.20
C THR A 38 -6.85 1.34 5.97
N PHE A 39 -7.19 1.48 4.69
CA PHE A 39 -8.50 1.85 4.21
C PHE A 39 -9.54 0.89 4.77
N ALA A 40 -10.37 1.40 5.67
CA ALA A 40 -11.58 0.73 6.10
C ALA A 40 -12.70 1.17 5.16
N TYR A 41 -13.44 0.21 4.61
CA TYR A 41 -14.74 0.49 3.99
C TYR A 41 -15.70 0.96 5.10
N ALA A 42 -15.57 2.21 5.52
CA ALA A 42 -16.51 2.83 6.41
C ALA A 42 -17.77 3.10 5.59
N GLN A 43 -18.78 2.24 5.72
CA GLN A 43 -20.12 2.43 5.16
C GLN A 43 -20.83 3.69 5.71
N LYS A 44 -20.18 4.44 6.60
CA LYS A 44 -20.74 5.62 7.24
C LYS A 44 -19.61 6.61 7.51
N ASP A 45 -19.83 7.87 7.13
CA ASP A 45 -18.94 9.04 7.31
C ASP A 45 -18.60 9.29 8.80
N ILE A 46 -17.83 8.41 9.43
CA ILE A 46 -17.33 8.59 10.81
C ILE A 46 -15.92 9.19 10.72
N THR A 47 -15.77 10.31 10.01
CA THR A 47 -14.55 11.12 10.12
C THR A 47 -14.63 11.96 11.37
N LYS A 48 -13.62 11.85 12.23
CA LYS A 48 -13.54 12.65 13.44
C LYS A 48 -12.94 14.02 13.10
N PRO A 49 -13.63 15.15 13.38
CA PRO A 49 -13.01 16.46 13.26
C PRO A 49 -11.90 16.62 14.30
N GLY A 50 -10.91 17.46 14.02
CA GLY A 50 -9.81 17.70 14.95
C GLY A 50 -8.64 18.43 14.27
N GLN A 51 -7.74 18.99 15.08
CA GLN A 51 -6.57 19.65 14.53
C GLN A 51 -5.63 18.63 13.88
N ASN A 52 -5.47 18.74 12.57
CA ASN A 52 -4.66 17.83 11.78
C ASN A 52 -3.28 18.43 11.54
N SER A 53 -2.24 17.69 11.91
CA SER A 53 -0.84 18.10 11.76
C SER A 53 -0.16 17.45 10.54
N PHE A 54 -0.87 16.62 9.78
CA PHE A 54 -0.31 15.98 8.60
C PHE A 54 -0.08 16.99 7.49
N THR A 55 1.04 16.81 6.80
CA THR A 55 1.39 17.54 5.58
C THR A 55 0.69 16.93 4.37
N ASN A 56 0.56 17.74 3.30
CA ASN A 56 0.00 17.28 2.02
C ASN A 56 0.73 16.03 1.49
N THR A 57 2.07 16.02 1.57
CA THR A 57 2.91 14.89 1.13
C THR A 57 2.64 13.62 1.93
N GLN A 58 2.47 13.72 3.25
CA GLN A 58 2.12 12.57 4.09
C GLN A 58 0.78 11.98 3.65
N ILE A 59 -0.24 12.80 3.49
CA ILE A 59 -1.57 12.32 3.06
C ILE A 59 -1.53 11.70 1.67
N LYS A 60 -0.82 12.32 0.72
CA LYS A 60 -0.66 11.75 -0.62
C LYS A 60 -0.04 10.35 -0.56
N ASN A 61 1.03 10.20 0.22
CA ASN A 61 1.69 8.90 0.41
C ASN A 61 0.76 7.88 1.06
N CYS A 62 -0.04 8.30 2.06
CA CYS A 62 -1.01 7.41 2.69
C CYS A 62 -2.08 6.91 1.72
N LEU A 63 -2.62 7.79 0.88
CA LEU A 63 -3.61 7.40 -0.12
C LEU A 63 -2.99 6.44 -1.15
N MET A 64 -1.77 6.70 -1.61
CA MET A 64 -1.06 5.78 -2.52
C MET A 64 -0.81 4.40 -1.90
N GLN A 65 -0.44 4.34 -0.62
CA GLN A 65 -0.25 3.08 0.12
C GLN A 65 -1.56 2.29 0.25
N ASN A 66 -2.70 2.97 0.29
CA ASN A 66 -4.02 2.37 0.28
C ASN A 66 -4.51 1.93 -1.11
N GLY A 67 -3.65 2.01 -2.13
CA GLY A 67 -3.95 1.58 -3.49
C GLY A 67 -4.73 2.60 -4.32
N PHE A 68 -4.90 3.83 -3.81
CA PHE A 68 -5.46 4.92 -4.61
C PHE A 68 -4.41 5.42 -5.61
N GLY A 69 -4.79 5.49 -6.89
CA GLY A 69 -3.90 5.92 -7.95
C GLY A 69 -3.89 7.44 -8.09
N VAL A 70 -4.69 7.95 -9.01
CA VAL A 70 -4.78 9.37 -9.31
C VAL A 70 -5.43 10.11 -8.15
N ILE A 71 -4.67 10.98 -7.47
CA ILE A 71 -5.15 11.83 -6.37
C ILE A 71 -5.31 13.26 -6.90
N LYS A 72 -6.54 13.78 -6.83
CA LYS A 72 -6.95 15.12 -7.28
C LYS A 72 -7.64 15.87 -6.14
N ARG A 73 -7.64 17.20 -6.21
CA ARG A 73 -8.37 18.08 -5.27
C ARG A 73 -8.04 17.82 -3.79
N LEU A 74 -6.79 17.43 -3.50
CA LEU A 74 -6.33 17.18 -2.14
C LEU A 74 -6.26 18.50 -1.36
N ARG A 75 -7.07 18.62 -0.30
CA ARG A 75 -7.14 19.82 0.53
C ARG A 75 -7.50 19.47 1.98
N LEU A 76 -7.02 20.27 2.92
CA LEU A 76 -7.49 20.27 4.29
C LEU A 76 -8.73 21.17 4.38
N ASP A 77 -9.81 20.69 4.98
CA ASP A 77 -11.01 21.50 5.22
C ASP A 77 -10.96 22.25 6.57
N ASP A 78 -11.99 23.04 6.82
CA ASP A 78 -12.20 23.84 8.04
C ASP A 78 -12.36 22.98 9.31
N LYS A 79 -12.65 21.69 9.17
CA LYS A 79 -12.81 20.73 10.28
C LYS A 79 -11.53 19.95 10.56
N GLY A 80 -10.45 20.23 9.83
CA GLY A 80 -9.18 19.51 9.90
C GLY A 80 -9.26 18.11 9.26
N ILE A 81 -10.16 17.91 8.32
CA ILE A 81 -10.28 16.66 7.57
C ILE A 81 -9.66 16.86 6.19
N TRP A 82 -8.71 15.99 5.84
CA TRP A 82 -8.18 15.96 4.49
C TRP A 82 -9.20 15.35 3.55
N ARG A 83 -9.49 16.02 2.45
CA ARG A 83 -10.42 15.56 1.41
C ARG A 83 -9.68 15.41 0.11
N ALA A 84 -9.93 14.33 -0.61
CA ALA A 84 -9.40 14.13 -1.95
C ALA A 84 -10.41 13.44 -2.86
N LEU A 85 -10.28 13.68 -4.16
CA LEU A 85 -10.87 12.86 -5.20
C LEU A 85 -9.80 11.86 -5.63
N VAL A 86 -10.08 10.57 -5.52
CA VAL A 86 -9.13 9.51 -5.85
C VAL A 86 -9.69 8.56 -6.89
N GLU A 87 -8.81 7.99 -7.69
CA GLU A 87 -9.15 6.88 -8.59
C GLU A 87 -8.79 5.53 -7.96
N PHE A 88 -9.75 4.61 -7.98
CA PHE A 88 -9.56 3.22 -7.58
C PHE A 88 -10.38 2.32 -8.51
N LYS A 89 -9.73 1.32 -9.13
CA LYS A 89 -10.39 0.39 -10.06
C LYS A 89 -11.21 1.10 -11.16
N LYS A 90 -10.65 2.14 -11.79
CA LYS A 90 -11.29 2.99 -12.82
C LYS A 90 -12.55 3.74 -12.36
N CYS A 91 -12.79 3.80 -11.06
CA CYS A 91 -13.87 4.58 -10.48
C CYS A 91 -13.29 5.72 -9.65
N HIS A 92 -13.94 6.87 -9.71
CA HIS A 92 -13.59 8.02 -8.91
C HIS A 92 -14.38 8.03 -7.60
N PHE A 93 -13.69 8.26 -6.49
CA PHE A 93 -14.25 8.31 -5.13
C PHE A 93 -13.82 9.58 -4.42
N PHE A 94 -14.71 10.12 -3.58
CA PHE A 94 -14.29 11.09 -2.58
C PHE A 94 -13.84 10.35 -1.33
N VAL A 95 -12.59 10.59 -0.95
CA VAL A 95 -12.00 10.09 0.29
C VAL A 95 -11.84 11.21 1.29
N SER A 96 -11.96 10.84 2.55
CA SER A 96 -11.65 11.71 3.68
C SER A 96 -10.64 11.02 4.59
N VAL A 97 -9.64 11.77 5.07
CA VAL A 97 -8.65 11.30 6.05
C VAL A 97 -8.75 12.20 7.28
N ASP A 98 -9.06 11.60 8.43
CA ASP A 98 -9.21 12.34 9.68
C ASP A 98 -7.86 12.63 10.38
N TYR A 99 -7.90 13.32 11.53
CA TYR A 99 -6.70 13.66 12.30
C TYR A 99 -5.97 12.43 12.85
N SER A 100 -6.63 11.27 12.93
CA SER A 100 -6.03 10.00 13.39
C SER A 100 -5.40 9.21 12.24
N GLY A 101 -5.51 9.69 10.99
CA GLY A 101 -5.01 9.01 9.81
C GLY A 101 -5.94 7.92 9.27
N ILE A 102 -7.20 7.88 9.72
CA ILE A 102 -8.20 6.92 9.23
C ILE A 102 -8.69 7.39 7.87
N VAL A 103 -8.57 6.53 6.86
CA VAL A 103 -9.10 6.78 5.51
C VAL A 103 -10.52 6.22 5.39
N SER A 104 -11.46 7.07 4.98
CA SER A 104 -12.86 6.73 4.72
C SER A 104 -13.26 7.12 3.29
N VAL A 105 -14.07 6.29 2.63
CA VAL A 105 -14.61 6.57 1.29
C VAL A 105 -16.09 6.90 1.41
N ARG A 106 -16.48 8.05 0.84
CA ARG A 106 -17.88 8.42 0.71
C ARG A 106 -18.46 7.83 -0.57
N ASN A 107 -19.35 6.85 -0.43
CA ASN A 107 -19.89 6.06 -1.55
C ASN A 107 -20.97 6.80 -2.38
N GLU A 108 -21.35 8.02 -2.00
CA GLU A 108 -22.47 8.76 -2.63
C GLU A 108 -22.23 9.20 -4.08
N ARG A 109 -20.98 9.19 -4.56
CA ARG A 109 -20.65 9.57 -5.95
C ARG A 109 -19.60 8.64 -6.58
N LYS A 110 -19.89 7.35 -6.63
CA LYS A 110 -19.12 6.43 -7.48
C LYS A 110 -19.46 6.73 -8.94
N LYS A 111 -18.57 7.45 -9.64
CA LYS A 111 -18.61 7.55 -11.11
C LYS A 111 -17.49 6.67 -11.66
N CYS A 112 -17.89 5.57 -12.29
CA CYS A 112 -16.97 4.73 -13.06
C CYS A 112 -17.08 5.16 -14.52
N ASP A 113 -15.94 5.27 -15.17
CA ASP A 113 -15.86 5.48 -16.61
C ASP A 113 -15.98 4.13 -17.36
#